data_AF-A0A800G543-F1
#
_entry.id   AF-A0A800G543-F1
#
_cell.length_a   1.000
_cell.length_b   1.000
_cell.length_c   1.000
_cell.angle_alpha   90.00
_cell.angle_beta   90.00
_cell.angle_gamma   90.00
#
_symmetry.space_group_name_H-M   'P 1'
#
loop_
_entity.id
_entity.type
_entity.pdbx_description
1 polymer ?
#
loop_
_entity_poly.entity_id
_entity_poly.type
_entity_poly.pdbx_seq_one_letter_code
_entity_poly.pdbx_strand_id
1 'polypeptide(L)'
;MDTLRSPQLSDDLHLLLNTLLEVGQERADVRAALRHLRSALGGMEGEEGELLAQRTLTPHPSRRDFQRESAAVDQLAVGVNLELIVKRARWKAESCRFAIRRRSEAPSGTDGDDLSAEENNLRARREELEDCYAWMLDSPRPLPEDKRVEEVALCYDIVARAAELCIELKAEGALSPVPAPDLLFLLAESQSSLLTALAHCDLRGDSDQRDLFLWLKEQTTRHRVYVDRHMRLDDPADSTKAPQLMERLEQTAKSIRANSGGGGKGTAAPKNLLAGVRILVLAPQGPKPEGMVAELGLDTMRWVELEEGAPAGELLDQELNASEHDLVVLATRLAEDDYARFKGLCAASDTLFVRMSLGDGEELTGENLASECDRQIGERLRS
;
A
#
# COMPACT_ATOMS: atom_id res chain seq x y z
N MET A 1 -55.54 6.57 10.65
CA MET A 1 -54.18 6.37 10.10
C MET A 1 -53.20 7.41 10.67
N ASP A 2 -53.33 7.79 11.96
CA ASP A 2 -52.45 8.79 12.61
C ASP A 2 -51.53 8.18 13.69
N THR A 3 -51.57 6.86 13.88
CA THR A 3 -50.80 6.17 14.93
C THR A 3 -49.37 5.79 14.52
N LEU A 4 -48.91 6.17 13.31
CA LEU A 4 -47.56 5.86 12.82
C LEU A 4 -46.54 6.99 13.04
N ARG A 5 -46.94 8.14 13.60
CA ARG A 5 -46.05 9.30 13.86
C ARG A 5 -45.56 9.37 15.30
N SER A 6 -45.27 8.22 15.91
CA SER A 6 -44.59 8.20 17.21
C SER A 6 -43.08 8.23 16.98
N PRO A 7 -42.31 9.19 17.54
CA PRO A 7 -40.86 9.22 17.40
C PRO A 7 -40.18 7.93 17.91
N GLN A 8 -40.75 7.27 18.92
CA GLN A 8 -40.27 5.96 19.39
C GLN A 8 -40.38 4.86 18.32
N LEU A 9 -41.41 4.92 17.47
CA LEU A 9 -41.58 3.93 16.41
C LEU A 9 -40.49 4.06 15.33
N SER A 10 -39.98 5.27 15.10
CA SER A 10 -38.87 5.54 14.17
C SER A 10 -37.55 4.98 14.71
N ASP A 11 -37.29 5.17 16.00
CA ASP A 11 -36.06 4.70 16.64
C ASP A 11 -36.01 3.16 16.71
N ASP A 12 -37.15 2.53 17.05
CA ASP A 12 -37.27 1.07 17.05
C ASP A 12 -37.11 0.48 15.64
N LEU A 13 -37.64 1.16 14.61
CA LEU A 13 -37.49 0.74 13.22
C LEU A 13 -36.03 0.87 12.76
N HIS A 14 -35.32 1.92 13.17
CA HIS A 14 -33.90 2.11 12.88
C HIS A 14 -33.03 1.04 13.54
N LEU A 15 -33.29 0.71 14.81
CA LEU A 15 -32.57 -0.35 15.52
C LEU A 15 -32.80 -1.73 14.86
N LEU A 16 -34.04 -2.02 14.48
CA LEU A 16 -34.40 -3.26 13.78
C LEU A 16 -33.71 -3.35 12.41
N LEU A 17 -33.69 -2.27 11.63
CA LEU A 17 -33.02 -2.21 10.33
C LEU A 17 -31.51 -2.44 10.48
N ASN A 18 -30.85 -1.74 11.40
CA ASN A 18 -29.42 -1.91 11.67
C ASN A 18 -29.08 -3.35 12.09
N THR A 19 -29.89 -3.95 12.97
CA THR A 19 -29.71 -5.35 13.40
C THR A 19 -29.89 -6.32 12.24
N LEU A 20 -30.92 -6.13 11.40
CA LEU A 20 -31.16 -6.99 10.23
C LEU A 20 -30.05 -6.87 9.18
N LEU A 21 -29.41 -5.71 9.06
CA LEU A 21 -28.29 -5.50 8.14
C LEU A 21 -27.02 -6.19 8.60
N GLU A 22 -26.73 -6.14 9.90
CA GLU A 22 -25.65 -6.92 10.49
C GLU A 22 -25.86 -8.43 10.26
N VAL A 23 -27.06 -8.95 10.53
CA VAL A 23 -27.40 -10.37 10.30
C VAL A 23 -27.39 -10.72 8.80
N GLY A 24 -27.80 -9.78 7.94
CA GLY A 24 -27.78 -9.93 6.49
C GLY A 24 -26.38 -10.15 5.91
N GLN A 25 -25.33 -9.66 6.58
CA GLN A 25 -23.95 -9.86 6.10
C GLN A 25 -23.55 -11.33 6.07
N GLU A 26 -24.12 -12.17 6.95
CA GLU A 26 -23.75 -13.58 7.10
C GLU A 26 -24.75 -14.53 6.45
N ARG A 27 -25.98 -14.06 6.19
CA ARG A 27 -27.11 -14.89 5.76
C ARG A 27 -27.75 -14.39 4.46
N ALA A 28 -27.66 -15.22 3.41
CA ALA A 28 -28.14 -14.88 2.07
C ALA A 28 -29.67 -14.71 1.98
N ASP A 29 -30.42 -15.47 2.77
CA ASP A 29 -31.87 -15.37 2.93
C ASP A 29 -32.30 -14.04 3.57
N VAL A 30 -31.56 -13.55 4.57
CA VAL A 30 -31.82 -12.26 5.21
C VAL A 30 -31.57 -11.09 4.24
N ARG A 31 -30.55 -11.17 3.37
CA ARG A 31 -30.34 -10.18 2.28
C ARG A 31 -31.45 -10.18 1.25
N ALA A 32 -32.02 -11.35 0.95
CA ALA A 32 -33.16 -11.44 0.05
C ALA A 32 -34.40 -10.78 0.69
N ALA A 33 -34.65 -11.06 1.98
CA ALA A 33 -35.73 -10.43 2.75
C ALA A 33 -35.58 -8.91 2.84
N LEU A 34 -34.37 -8.39 3.08
CA LEU A 34 -34.09 -6.95 3.11
C LEU A 34 -34.30 -6.26 1.76
N ARG A 35 -33.97 -6.93 0.64
CA ARG A 35 -34.27 -6.42 -0.70
C ARG A 35 -35.78 -6.34 -0.96
N HIS A 36 -36.54 -7.34 -0.52
CA HIS A 36 -38.00 -7.30 -0.58
C HIS A 36 -38.59 -6.20 0.31
N LEU A 37 -38.06 -6.01 1.52
CA LEU A 37 -38.47 -4.93 2.43
C LEU A 37 -38.19 -3.55 1.80
N ARG A 38 -37.01 -3.34 1.22
CA ARG A 38 -36.67 -2.10 0.49
C ARG A 38 -37.61 -1.85 -0.69
N SER A 39 -37.94 -2.89 -1.46
CA SER A 39 -38.90 -2.78 -2.56
C SER A 39 -40.30 -2.43 -2.07
N ALA A 40 -40.71 -2.95 -0.91
CA ALA A 40 -42.01 -2.65 -0.31
C ALA A 40 -42.06 -1.22 0.26
N LEU A 41 -40.97 -0.75 0.88
CA LEU A 41 -40.83 0.60 1.41
C LEU A 41 -40.69 1.65 0.30
N GLY A 42 -40.00 1.34 -0.79
CA GLY A 42 -39.90 2.22 -1.97
C GLY A 42 -41.22 2.40 -2.74
N GLY A 43 -42.24 1.60 -2.43
CA GLY A 43 -43.61 1.80 -2.92
C GLY A 43 -44.47 2.72 -2.04
N MET A 44 -43.94 3.24 -0.92
CA MET A 44 -44.61 4.23 -0.09
C MET A 44 -44.34 5.63 -0.64
N GLU A 45 -45.34 6.24 -1.28
CA GLU A 45 -45.22 7.59 -1.84
C GLU A 45 -45.11 8.66 -0.72
N GLY A 46 -44.03 9.47 -0.75
CA GLY A 46 -43.81 10.61 0.14
C GLY A 46 -42.32 10.86 0.48
N GLU A 47 -41.97 12.08 0.91
CA GLU A 47 -40.59 12.49 1.27
C GLU A 47 -39.95 11.58 2.32
N GLU A 48 -40.74 11.01 3.25
CA GLU A 48 -40.26 10.05 4.25
C GLU A 48 -39.86 8.70 3.65
N GLY A 49 -40.58 8.22 2.62
CA GLY A 49 -40.26 6.98 1.90
C GLY A 49 -38.99 7.12 1.06
N GLU A 50 -38.77 8.31 0.50
CA GLU A 50 -37.57 8.63 -0.28
C GLU A 50 -36.34 8.84 0.63
N LEU A 51 -36.50 9.51 1.78
CA LEU A 51 -35.46 9.62 2.83
C LEU A 51 -35.09 8.26 3.42
N LEU A 52 -36.07 7.39 3.68
CA LEU A 52 -35.82 6.00 4.11
C LEU A 52 -35.15 5.21 2.98
N ALA A 53 -35.56 5.33 1.72
CA ALA A 53 -34.93 4.60 0.60
C ALA A 53 -33.49 5.07 0.30
N GLN A 54 -33.19 6.37 0.48
CA GLN A 54 -31.85 6.95 0.33
C GLN A 54 -30.95 6.60 1.52
N ARG A 55 -31.49 6.47 2.74
CA ARG A 55 -30.76 6.07 3.95
C ARG A 55 -30.66 4.55 4.13
N THR A 56 -31.54 3.77 3.49
CA THR A 56 -31.52 2.30 3.51
C THR A 56 -30.57 1.76 2.44
N LEU A 57 -29.28 1.91 2.73
CA LEU A 57 -28.12 1.15 2.24
C LEU A 57 -28.05 0.83 0.73
N THR A 58 -27.08 1.46 0.09
CA THR A 58 -26.23 0.76 -0.87
C THR A 58 -25.72 -0.54 -0.21
N PRO A 59 -25.99 -1.72 -0.78
CA PRO A 59 -25.43 -2.96 -0.24
C PRO A 59 -23.92 -2.85 -0.26
N HIS A 60 -23.28 -2.96 0.91
CA HIS A 60 -21.83 -3.05 0.98
C HIS A 60 -21.38 -4.35 0.27
N PRO A 61 -20.31 -4.32 -0.56
CA PRO A 61 -19.94 -5.43 -1.41
C PRO A 61 -19.71 -6.70 -0.57
N SER A 62 -20.22 -7.83 -1.05
CA SER A 62 -20.01 -9.12 -0.40
C SER A 62 -18.53 -9.52 -0.41
N ARG A 63 -18.13 -10.52 0.39
CA ARG A 63 -16.75 -11.10 0.36
C ARG A 63 -16.30 -11.59 -1.03
N ARG A 64 -17.25 -11.92 -1.93
CA ARG A 64 -16.99 -12.20 -3.35
C ARG A 64 -16.86 -10.93 -4.19
N ASP A 65 -17.53 -9.87 -3.81
CA ASP A 65 -17.38 -8.56 -4.44
C ASP A 65 -16.08 -7.90 -4.01
N PHE A 66 -15.56 -8.07 -2.78
CA PHE A 66 -14.19 -7.64 -2.44
C PHE A 66 -13.11 -8.28 -3.33
N GLN A 67 -13.29 -9.53 -3.76
CA GLN A 67 -12.39 -10.18 -4.72
C GLN A 67 -12.58 -9.67 -6.16
N ARG A 68 -13.80 -9.25 -6.53
CA ARG A 68 -14.12 -8.68 -7.85
C ARG A 68 -13.80 -7.19 -7.95
N GLU A 69 -13.88 -6.47 -6.84
CA GLU A 69 -13.53 -5.08 -6.61
C GLU A 69 -12.01 -4.97 -6.47
N SER A 70 -11.32 -5.94 -5.86
CA SER A 70 -9.85 -6.05 -5.98
C SER A 70 -9.37 -6.20 -7.43
N ALA A 71 -10.20 -6.68 -8.35
CA ALA A 71 -9.89 -6.77 -9.78
C ALA A 71 -10.40 -5.56 -10.59
N ALA A 72 -11.37 -4.78 -10.08
CA ALA A 72 -11.87 -3.54 -10.69
C ALA A 72 -11.16 -2.27 -10.18
N VAL A 73 -10.56 -2.33 -8.98
CA VAL A 73 -9.75 -1.27 -8.36
C VAL A 73 -8.41 -1.07 -9.06
N ASP A 74 -7.98 -2.03 -9.89
CA ASP A 74 -6.82 -1.84 -10.78
C ASP A 74 -7.06 -0.78 -11.89
N GLN A 75 -8.29 -0.27 -12.08
CA GLN A 75 -8.63 0.67 -13.16
C GLN A 75 -9.05 2.09 -12.74
N LEU A 76 -9.13 2.39 -11.44
CA LEU A 76 -9.34 3.77 -10.95
C LEU A 76 -8.13 4.14 -10.10
N ALA A 77 -7.08 4.63 -10.77
CA ALA A 77 -5.89 5.19 -10.14
C ALA A 77 -6.20 6.52 -9.43
N VAL A 78 -7.11 6.50 -8.47
CA VAL A 78 -7.19 7.53 -7.43
C VAL A 78 -5.97 7.28 -6.56
N GLY A 79 -4.92 8.07 -6.77
CA GLY A 79 -3.69 7.95 -6.00
C GLY A 79 -3.98 8.06 -4.51
N VAL A 80 -3.50 7.10 -3.73
CA VAL A 80 -3.65 7.13 -2.27
C VAL A 80 -2.98 8.38 -1.71
N ASN A 81 -3.75 9.16 -0.96
CA ASN A 81 -3.29 10.40 -0.31
C ASN A 81 -2.72 10.08 1.08
N LEU A 82 -1.39 10.00 1.19
CA LEU A 82 -0.71 9.69 2.45
C LEU A 82 -0.96 10.78 3.51
N GLU A 83 -1.04 12.05 3.12
CA GLU A 83 -1.31 13.16 4.04
C GLU A 83 -2.68 13.03 4.71
N LEU A 84 -3.69 12.51 3.98
CA LEU A 84 -5.01 12.22 4.55
C LEU A 84 -4.95 11.05 5.55
N ILE A 85 -4.20 9.98 5.23
CA ILE A 85 -3.96 8.86 6.16
C ILE A 85 -3.38 9.39 7.47
N VAL A 86 -2.36 10.24 7.39
CA VAL A 86 -1.71 10.84 8.57
C VAL A 86 -2.72 11.60 9.44
N LYS A 87 -3.52 12.48 8.82
CA LYS A 87 -4.51 13.30 9.54
C LYS A 87 -5.58 12.44 10.21
N ARG A 88 -6.16 11.48 9.48
CA ARG A 88 -7.22 10.60 10.01
C ARG A 88 -6.71 9.67 11.09
N ALA A 89 -5.57 9.01 10.87
CA ALA A 89 -5.00 8.09 11.85
C ALA A 89 -4.62 8.81 13.15
N ARG A 90 -3.99 9.99 13.10
CA ARG A 90 -3.70 10.79 14.31
C ARG A 90 -4.97 11.20 15.06
N TRP A 91 -5.98 11.67 14.34
CA TRP A 91 -7.26 12.03 14.95
C TRP A 91 -7.95 10.81 15.60
N LYS A 92 -7.90 9.63 14.97
CA LYS A 92 -8.45 8.39 15.53
C LYS A 92 -7.68 7.95 16.78
N ALA A 93 -6.35 8.02 16.77
CA ALA A 93 -5.53 7.72 17.94
C ALA A 93 -5.87 8.64 19.13
N GLU A 94 -5.98 9.94 18.88
CA GLU A 94 -6.40 10.95 19.86
C GLU A 94 -7.81 10.65 20.41
N SER A 95 -8.75 10.32 19.53
CA SER A 95 -10.13 9.99 19.91
C SER A 95 -10.23 8.70 20.74
N CYS A 96 -9.40 7.68 20.47
CA CYS A 96 -9.34 6.47 21.29
C CYS A 96 -8.90 6.79 22.72
N ARG A 97 -7.85 7.61 22.87
CA ARG A 97 -7.34 8.04 24.18
C ARG A 97 -8.35 8.89 24.94
N PHE A 98 -9.04 9.79 24.23
CA PHE A 98 -10.15 10.56 24.81
C PHE A 98 -11.25 9.63 25.35
N ALA A 99 -11.64 8.61 24.58
CA ALA A 99 -12.68 7.67 24.99
C ALA A 99 -12.30 6.89 26.27
N ILE A 100 -11.03 6.49 26.41
CA ILE A 100 -10.50 5.86 27.63
C ILE A 100 -10.57 6.84 28.81
N ARG A 101 -10.02 8.06 28.64
CA ARG A 101 -10.00 9.07 29.71
C ARG A 101 -11.40 9.44 30.17
N ARG A 102 -12.34 9.64 29.24
CA ARG A 102 -13.76 9.90 29.51
C ARG A 102 -14.37 8.82 30.40
N ARG A 103 -14.06 7.53 30.16
CA ARG A 103 -14.54 6.41 31.00
C ARG A 103 -13.97 6.45 32.42
N SER A 104 -12.71 6.86 32.59
CA SER A 104 -12.09 6.95 33.92
C SER A 104 -12.57 8.15 34.74
N GLU A 105 -12.97 9.26 34.11
CA GLU A 105 -13.29 10.53 34.79
C GLU A 105 -14.80 10.73 35.01
N ALA A 106 -15.66 10.18 34.14
CA ALA A 106 -17.12 10.26 34.25
C ALA A 106 -17.74 9.80 35.59
N PRO A 107 -17.19 8.85 36.36
CA PRO A 107 -17.78 8.43 37.64
C PRO A 107 -17.76 9.50 38.74
N SER A 108 -16.96 10.56 38.60
CA SER A 108 -16.58 11.42 39.74
C SER A 108 -17.46 12.66 39.94
N GLY A 109 -18.43 12.94 39.06
CA GLY A 109 -19.39 14.05 39.22
C GLY A 109 -18.76 15.45 39.31
N THR A 110 -17.46 15.58 39.05
CA THR A 110 -16.70 16.83 39.08
C THR A 110 -16.20 17.09 37.66
N ASP A 111 -16.60 18.23 37.09
CA ASP A 111 -16.17 18.82 35.82
C ASP A 111 -16.56 18.09 34.50
N GLY A 112 -17.86 17.85 34.30
CA GLY A 112 -18.40 17.35 33.02
C GLY A 112 -18.34 18.35 31.85
N ASP A 113 -18.16 19.65 32.11
CA ASP A 113 -18.14 20.69 31.09
C ASP A 113 -16.87 20.62 30.23
N ASP A 114 -15.71 20.34 30.83
CA ASP A 114 -14.42 20.27 30.13
C ASP A 114 -14.36 19.08 29.15
N LEU A 115 -14.81 17.89 29.58
CA LEU A 115 -14.87 16.72 28.71
C LEU A 115 -15.84 16.91 27.54
N SER A 116 -16.95 17.62 27.77
CA SER A 116 -17.93 17.92 26.72
C SER A 116 -17.35 18.89 25.68
N ALA A 117 -16.61 19.91 26.12
CA ALA A 117 -15.94 20.86 25.23
C ALA A 117 -14.88 20.17 24.36
N GLU A 118 -14.10 19.25 24.94
CA GLU A 118 -13.09 18.49 24.19
C GLU A 118 -13.70 17.48 23.21
N GLU A 119 -14.77 16.77 23.59
CA GLU A 119 -15.50 15.89 22.67
C GLU A 119 -16.05 16.68 21.47
N ASN A 120 -16.64 17.85 21.73
CA ASN A 120 -17.13 18.73 20.67
C ASN A 120 -16.00 19.22 19.75
N ASN A 121 -14.82 19.49 20.29
CA ASN A 121 -13.64 19.84 19.48
C ASN A 121 -13.20 18.68 18.59
N LEU A 122 -13.13 17.45 19.12
CA LEU A 122 -12.80 16.26 18.33
C LEU A 122 -13.82 16.02 17.21
N ARG A 123 -15.11 16.20 17.49
CA ARG A 123 -16.19 16.08 16.51
C ARG A 123 -16.09 17.13 15.41
N ALA A 124 -15.84 18.39 15.76
CA ALA A 124 -15.64 19.47 14.78
C ALA A 124 -14.45 19.19 13.86
N ARG A 125 -13.30 18.77 14.42
CA ARG A 125 -12.11 18.40 13.63
C ARG A 125 -12.36 17.21 12.71
N ARG A 126 -13.23 16.27 13.10
CA ARG A 126 -13.62 15.14 12.23
C ARG A 126 -14.37 15.59 10.98
N GLU A 127 -15.20 16.63 11.07
CA GLU A 127 -15.99 17.12 9.93
C GLU A 127 -15.10 17.64 8.78
N GLU A 128 -13.85 18.02 9.08
CA GLU A 128 -12.84 18.39 8.10
C GLU A 128 -12.14 17.18 7.44
N LEU A 129 -12.42 15.96 7.89
CA LEU A 129 -11.75 14.73 7.45
C LEU A 129 -12.69 13.83 6.65
N GLU A 130 -12.41 13.70 5.35
CA GLU A 130 -13.16 12.84 4.43
C GLU A 130 -13.07 11.34 4.82
N ASP A 131 -14.20 10.64 4.76
CA ASP A 131 -14.31 9.20 5.05
C ASP A 131 -13.69 8.76 6.39
N CYS A 132 -13.82 9.60 7.42
CA CYS A 132 -13.28 9.35 8.76
C CYS A 132 -14.36 8.84 9.73
N TYR A 133 -14.45 7.51 9.89
CA TYR A 133 -15.42 6.89 10.80
C TYR A 133 -14.96 6.96 12.28
N ALA A 134 -15.83 7.49 13.14
CA ALA A 134 -15.57 7.83 14.54
C ALA A 134 -16.03 6.75 15.54
N TRP A 135 -15.67 5.49 15.31
CA TRP A 135 -16.21 4.36 16.09
C TRP A 135 -16.02 4.51 17.61
N MET A 136 -14.92 5.12 18.06
CA MET A 136 -14.62 5.31 19.49
C MET A 136 -15.50 6.37 20.17
N LEU A 137 -16.10 7.29 19.40
CA LEU A 137 -16.99 8.33 19.92
C LEU A 137 -18.47 7.99 19.68
N ASP A 138 -18.77 7.29 18.58
CA ASP A 138 -20.13 7.04 18.07
C ASP A 138 -20.55 5.56 18.08
N SER A 139 -19.84 4.71 18.83
CA SER A 139 -20.19 3.28 18.87
C SER A 139 -21.57 3.08 19.52
N PRO A 140 -22.53 2.43 18.83
CA PRO A 140 -23.81 2.04 19.43
C PRO A 140 -23.64 0.90 20.46
N ARG A 141 -22.48 0.24 20.45
CA ARG A 141 -22.11 -0.84 21.36
C ARG A 141 -21.19 -0.30 22.46
N PRO A 142 -21.19 -0.92 23.66
CA PRO A 142 -20.18 -0.64 24.66
C PRO A 142 -18.77 -0.78 24.07
N LEU A 143 -17.90 0.18 24.34
CA LEU A 143 -16.51 0.10 23.89
C LEU A 143 -15.81 -1.10 24.55
N PRO A 144 -14.87 -1.74 23.84
CA PRO A 144 -13.99 -2.77 24.41
C PRO A 144 -13.21 -2.25 25.63
N GLU A 145 -12.59 -3.18 26.36
CA GLU A 145 -11.70 -2.87 27.49
C GLU A 145 -10.66 -1.79 27.12
N ASP A 146 -10.34 -0.87 28.05
CA ASP A 146 -9.42 0.25 27.80
C ASP A 146 -8.09 -0.20 27.20
N LYS A 147 -7.56 -1.33 27.64
CA LYS A 147 -6.31 -1.90 27.11
C LYS A 147 -6.38 -2.18 25.60
N ARG A 148 -7.51 -2.67 25.09
CA ARG A 148 -7.69 -2.93 23.64
C ARG A 148 -7.85 -1.64 22.86
N VAL A 149 -8.55 -0.66 23.42
CA VAL A 149 -8.71 0.66 22.80
C VAL A 149 -7.36 1.39 22.71
N GLU A 150 -6.52 1.27 23.74
CA GLU A 150 -5.16 1.84 23.77
C GLU A 150 -4.26 1.15 22.74
N GLU A 151 -4.35 -0.17 22.61
CA GLU A 151 -3.63 -0.93 21.57
C GLU A 151 -3.99 -0.43 20.16
N VAL A 152 -5.27 -0.20 19.88
CA VAL A 152 -5.70 0.39 18.60
C VAL A 152 -5.17 1.81 18.43
N ALA A 153 -5.16 2.64 19.48
CA ALA A 153 -4.59 3.98 19.43
C ALA A 153 -3.10 3.96 19.04
N LEU A 154 -2.32 3.06 19.62
CA LEU A 154 -0.91 2.87 19.29
C LEU A 154 -0.73 2.42 17.84
N CYS A 155 -1.56 1.49 17.35
CA CYS A 155 -1.50 1.08 15.94
C CYS A 155 -1.86 2.21 14.97
N TYR A 156 -2.81 3.09 15.32
CA TYR A 156 -3.08 4.28 14.52
C TYR A 156 -1.89 5.25 14.47
N ASP A 157 -1.21 5.48 15.59
CA ASP A 157 0.01 6.32 15.60
C ASP A 157 1.11 5.74 14.71
N ILE A 158 1.28 4.41 14.70
CA ILE A 158 2.25 3.74 13.83
C ILE A 158 1.88 3.91 12.37
N VAL A 159 0.62 3.72 12.00
CA VAL A 159 0.15 3.94 10.62
C VAL A 159 0.35 5.38 10.19
N ALA A 160 0.03 6.35 11.06
CA ALA A 160 0.31 7.76 10.79
C ALA A 160 1.81 7.98 10.58
N ARG A 161 2.65 7.48 11.48
CA ARG A 161 4.09 7.71 11.40
C ARG A 161 4.74 7.04 10.19
N ALA A 162 4.31 5.83 9.86
CA ALA A 162 4.69 5.12 8.65
C ALA A 162 4.40 5.96 7.38
N ALA A 163 3.19 6.52 7.27
CA ALA A 163 2.82 7.38 6.15
C ALA A 163 3.63 8.69 6.12
N GLU A 164 3.88 9.32 7.27
CA GLU A 164 4.74 10.51 7.37
C GLU A 164 6.16 10.24 6.90
N LEU A 165 6.77 9.14 7.32
CA LEU A 165 8.10 8.75 6.89
C LEU A 165 8.17 8.57 5.38
N CYS A 166 7.14 7.98 4.76
CA CYS A 166 7.08 7.90 3.30
C CYS A 166 7.02 9.27 2.63
N ILE A 167 6.26 10.23 3.17
CA ILE A 167 6.19 11.61 2.66
C ILE A 167 7.55 12.30 2.79
N GLU A 168 8.16 12.25 3.97
CA GLU A 168 9.47 12.85 4.27
C GLU A 168 10.56 12.27 3.36
N LEU A 169 10.70 10.93 3.31
CA LEU A 169 11.71 10.26 2.50
C LEU A 169 11.49 10.48 0.99
N LYS A 170 10.24 10.62 0.55
CA LYS A 170 9.93 10.97 -0.84
C LYS A 170 10.40 12.38 -1.17
N ALA A 171 10.13 13.36 -0.30
CA ALA A 171 10.58 14.74 -0.46
C ALA A 171 12.11 14.86 -0.44
N GLU A 172 12.78 13.98 0.32
CA GLU A 172 14.24 13.87 0.39
C GLU A 172 14.83 13.09 -0.82
N GLY A 173 14.00 12.53 -1.71
CA GLY A 173 14.44 11.69 -2.83
C GLY A 173 14.93 10.30 -2.43
N ALA A 174 14.86 9.95 -1.14
CA ALA A 174 15.38 8.71 -0.56
C ALA A 174 14.54 7.46 -0.89
N LEU A 175 13.37 7.63 -1.52
CA LEU A 175 12.59 6.51 -2.08
C LEU A 175 12.93 6.21 -3.55
N SER A 176 13.80 7.00 -4.18
CA SER A 176 14.22 6.83 -5.57
C SER A 176 15.61 6.19 -5.67
N PRO A 177 15.87 5.31 -6.65
CA PRO A 177 14.93 4.80 -7.67
C PRO A 177 13.99 3.71 -7.14
N VAL A 178 14.31 3.08 -6.00
CA VAL A 178 13.53 2.02 -5.38
C VAL A 178 13.52 2.24 -3.86
N PRO A 179 12.35 2.17 -3.19
CA PRO A 179 12.28 2.23 -1.73
C PRO A 179 13.10 1.11 -1.08
N ALA A 180 13.75 1.40 0.04
CA ALA A 180 14.46 0.38 0.81
C ALA A 180 13.51 -0.78 1.21
N PRO A 181 13.86 -2.05 0.95
CA PRO A 181 13.00 -3.19 1.25
C PRO A 181 12.55 -3.23 2.72
N ASP A 182 13.45 -2.95 3.67
CA ASP A 182 13.14 -2.91 5.10
C ASP A 182 12.01 -1.94 5.44
N LEU A 183 11.94 -0.79 4.76
CA LEU A 183 10.82 0.14 4.93
C LEU A 183 9.51 -0.50 4.48
N LEU A 184 9.49 -1.13 3.31
CA LEU A 184 8.28 -1.78 2.78
C LEU A 184 7.78 -2.91 3.69
N PHE A 185 8.70 -3.66 4.31
CA PHE A 185 8.36 -4.67 5.33
C PHE A 185 7.70 -4.05 6.57
N LEU A 186 8.26 -2.94 7.08
CA LEU A 186 7.71 -2.26 8.25
C LEU A 186 6.35 -1.60 7.96
N LEU A 187 6.14 -1.10 6.74
CA LEU A 187 4.82 -0.62 6.29
C LEU A 187 3.79 -1.75 6.27
N ALA A 188 4.17 -2.94 5.78
CA ALA A 188 3.31 -4.12 5.79
C ALA A 188 2.94 -4.52 7.22
N GLU A 189 3.92 -4.56 8.13
CA GLU A 189 3.72 -4.86 9.54
C GLU A 189 2.82 -3.80 10.21
N SER A 190 2.97 -2.52 9.88
CA SER A 190 2.19 -1.39 10.42
C SER A 190 0.71 -1.50 10.09
N GLN A 191 0.36 -1.66 8.81
CA GLN A 191 -1.05 -1.78 8.40
C GLN A 191 -1.67 -3.08 8.94
N SER A 192 -0.92 -4.18 8.97
CA SER A 192 -1.43 -5.47 9.45
C SER A 192 -1.64 -5.47 10.97
N SER A 193 -0.81 -4.73 11.72
CA SER A 193 -0.95 -4.55 13.16
C SER A 193 -2.25 -3.81 13.49
N LEU A 194 -2.56 -2.73 12.75
CA LEU A 194 -3.82 -2.01 12.92
C LEU A 194 -5.03 -2.89 12.60
N LEU A 195 -4.98 -3.67 11.51
CA LEU A 195 -6.05 -4.61 11.17
C LEU A 195 -6.29 -5.63 12.31
N THR A 196 -5.22 -6.16 12.89
CA THR A 196 -5.28 -7.14 13.99
C THR A 196 -5.84 -6.51 15.27
N ALA A 197 -5.39 -5.31 15.64
CA ALA A 197 -5.90 -4.58 16.80
C ALA A 197 -7.41 -4.27 16.67
N LEU A 198 -7.85 -3.85 15.49
CA LEU A 198 -9.26 -3.60 15.20
C LEU A 198 -10.11 -4.87 15.29
N ALA A 199 -9.59 -6.01 14.81
CA ALA A 199 -10.27 -7.29 14.94
C ALA A 199 -10.49 -7.70 16.41
N HIS A 200 -9.57 -7.38 17.31
CA HIS A 200 -9.76 -7.58 18.76
C HIS A 200 -10.87 -6.71 19.37
N CYS A 201 -11.30 -5.67 18.66
CA CYS A 201 -12.40 -4.78 19.02
C CYS A 201 -13.70 -5.10 18.25
N ASP A 202 -13.78 -6.26 17.59
CA ASP A 202 -14.88 -6.68 16.71
C ASP A 202 -15.14 -5.71 15.53
N LEU A 203 -14.11 -4.95 15.12
CA LEU A 203 -14.15 -4.07 13.96
C LEU A 203 -13.57 -4.78 12.74
N ARG A 204 -14.26 -4.70 11.60
CA ARG A 204 -13.92 -5.48 10.39
C ARG A 204 -12.86 -4.83 9.48
N GLY A 205 -12.52 -3.56 9.70
CA GLY A 205 -11.55 -2.84 8.89
C GLY A 205 -11.57 -1.34 9.14
N ASP A 206 -10.65 -0.64 8.48
CA ASP A 206 -10.47 0.80 8.60
C ASP A 206 -9.95 1.38 7.28
N SER A 207 -10.40 2.60 6.94
CA SER A 207 -10.00 3.27 5.69
C SER A 207 -8.50 3.55 5.62
N ASP A 208 -7.87 3.97 6.72
CA ASP A 208 -6.43 4.31 6.76
C ASP A 208 -5.55 3.07 6.63
N GLN A 209 -5.95 1.97 7.29
CA GLN A 209 -5.29 0.68 7.14
C GLN A 209 -5.33 0.22 5.67
N ARG A 210 -6.51 0.26 5.04
CA ARG A 210 -6.71 -0.16 3.65
C ARG A 210 -5.94 0.72 2.67
N ASP A 211 -6.00 2.03 2.86
CA ASP A 211 -5.33 2.99 1.97
C ASP A 211 -3.81 2.82 2.04
N LEU A 212 -3.23 2.62 3.23
CA LEU A 212 -1.80 2.33 3.38
C LEU A 212 -1.41 1.00 2.71
N PHE A 213 -2.25 -0.05 2.84
CA PHE A 213 -2.05 -1.32 2.14
C PHE A 213 -2.07 -1.16 0.61
N LEU A 214 -3.02 -0.39 0.07
CA LEU A 214 -3.12 -0.14 -1.38
C LEU A 214 -1.91 0.63 -1.89
N TRP A 215 -1.45 1.65 -1.17
CA TRP A 215 -0.23 2.37 -1.50
C TRP A 215 0.99 1.45 -1.51
N LEU A 216 1.12 0.58 -0.50
CA LEU A 216 2.22 -0.38 -0.41
C LEU A 216 2.18 -1.42 -1.55
N LYS A 217 0.99 -1.92 -1.89
CA LYS A 217 0.78 -2.83 -3.03
C LYS A 217 1.21 -2.17 -4.34
N GLU A 218 0.91 -0.88 -4.52
CA GLU A 218 1.33 -0.11 -5.69
C GLU A 218 2.86 0.01 -5.75
N GLN A 219 3.53 0.36 -4.64
CA GLN A 219 5.00 0.48 -4.61
C GLN A 219 5.69 -0.87 -4.85
N THR A 220 5.25 -1.93 -4.19
CA THR A 220 5.82 -3.28 -4.36
C THR A 220 5.63 -3.79 -5.79
N THR A 221 4.50 -3.49 -6.43
CA THR A 221 4.25 -3.81 -7.83
C THR A 221 5.13 -2.98 -8.77
N ARG A 222 5.14 -1.66 -8.60
CA ARG A 222 5.92 -0.72 -9.43
C ARG A 222 7.41 -1.06 -9.43
N HIS A 223 7.97 -1.32 -8.26
CA HIS A 223 9.40 -1.59 -8.10
C HIS A 223 9.76 -3.07 -8.11
N ARG A 224 8.78 -3.96 -8.30
CA ARG A 224 8.93 -5.43 -8.28
C ARG A 224 9.63 -5.93 -7.02
N VAL A 225 9.34 -5.33 -5.88
CA VAL A 225 9.87 -5.76 -4.58
C VAL A 225 8.87 -6.72 -3.94
N TYR A 226 9.33 -7.92 -3.60
CA TYR A 226 8.52 -8.92 -2.92
C TYR A 226 8.55 -8.71 -1.42
N VAL A 227 7.37 -8.54 -0.82
CA VAL A 227 7.17 -8.51 0.64
C VAL A 227 6.45 -9.80 1.02
N ASP A 228 7.15 -10.70 1.70
CA ASP A 228 6.70 -12.06 1.99
C ASP A 228 5.77 -12.17 3.21
N ARG A 229 5.79 -11.17 4.10
CA ARG A 229 5.05 -11.16 5.37
C ARG A 229 3.99 -10.05 5.41
N HIS A 230 2.93 -10.26 6.19
CA HIS A 230 1.94 -9.25 6.58
C HIS A 230 1.07 -8.65 5.48
N MET A 231 1.24 -9.09 4.23
CA MET A 231 0.45 -8.68 3.08
C MET A 231 -0.81 -9.55 2.87
N ARG A 232 -1.10 -10.50 3.76
CA ARG A 232 -2.23 -11.43 3.66
C ARG A 232 -3.00 -11.52 4.97
N LEU A 233 -4.29 -11.84 4.87
CA LEU A 233 -5.19 -12.00 6.03
C LEU A 233 -4.81 -13.19 6.94
N ASP A 234 -4.15 -14.21 6.39
CA ASP A 234 -3.69 -15.40 7.12
C ASP A 234 -2.27 -15.27 7.70
N ASP A 235 -1.60 -14.14 7.46
CA ASP A 235 -0.30 -13.80 8.07
C ASP A 235 -0.35 -12.45 8.81
N PRO A 236 -1.19 -12.32 9.86
CA PRO A 236 -1.36 -11.08 10.58
C PRO A 236 -0.10 -10.68 11.35
N ALA A 237 0.15 -9.38 11.49
CA ALA A 237 1.15 -8.86 12.42
C ALA A 237 0.64 -8.88 13.86
N ASP A 238 1.57 -8.94 14.80
CA ASP A 238 1.27 -8.93 16.24
C ASP A 238 1.10 -7.49 16.72
N SER A 239 -0.15 -7.07 16.92
CA SER A 239 -0.51 -5.72 17.37
C SER A 239 0.06 -5.33 18.73
N THR A 240 0.40 -6.31 19.58
CA THR A 240 1.00 -6.03 20.90
C THR A 240 2.45 -5.54 20.82
N LYS A 241 3.09 -5.68 19.65
CA LYS A 241 4.46 -5.21 19.37
C LYS A 241 4.53 -3.81 18.75
N ALA A 242 3.41 -3.09 18.76
CA ALA A 242 3.30 -1.74 18.26
C ALA A 242 4.45 -0.80 18.74
N PRO A 243 4.80 -0.73 20.04
CA PRO A 243 5.89 0.13 20.50
C PRO A 243 7.25 -0.20 19.85
N GLN A 244 7.60 -1.48 19.74
CA GLN A 244 8.85 -1.91 19.12
C GLN A 244 8.85 -1.66 17.61
N LEU A 245 7.69 -1.74 16.96
CA LEU A 245 7.54 -1.42 15.55
C LEU A 245 7.80 0.08 15.27
N MET A 246 7.31 0.97 16.15
CA MET A 246 7.62 2.40 16.07
C MET A 246 9.14 2.68 16.14
N GLU A 247 9.83 2.04 17.08
CA GLU A 247 11.29 2.19 17.22
C GLU A 247 12.04 1.70 15.96
N ARG A 248 11.61 0.57 15.39
CA ARG A 248 12.18 0.01 14.15
C ARG A 248 11.95 0.95 12.96
N LEU A 249 10.77 1.53 12.81
CA LEU A 249 10.47 2.54 11.78
C LEU A 249 11.44 3.72 11.84
N GLU A 250 11.65 4.28 13.04
CA GLU A 250 12.58 5.40 13.22
C GLU A 250 14.03 5.04 12.93
N GLN A 251 14.46 3.85 13.36
CA GLN A 251 15.81 3.36 13.09
C GLN A 251 16.04 3.16 11.60
N THR A 252 15.10 2.52 10.90
CA THR A 252 15.17 2.31 9.45
C THR A 252 15.18 3.64 8.71
N ALA A 253 14.34 4.61 9.08
CA ALA A 253 14.35 5.93 8.47
C ALA A 253 15.68 6.66 8.66
N LYS A 254 16.28 6.58 9.85
CA LYS A 254 17.63 7.13 10.12
C LYS A 254 18.70 6.46 9.25
N SER A 255 18.67 5.14 9.13
CA SER A 255 19.61 4.40 8.27
C SER A 255 19.46 4.76 6.80
N ILE A 256 18.22 4.87 6.29
CA ILE A 256 17.94 5.32 4.92
C ILE A 256 18.55 6.70 4.70
N ARG A 257 18.28 7.66 5.59
CA ARG A 257 18.83 9.02 5.49
C ARG A 257 20.34 9.08 5.56
N ALA A 258 20.96 8.29 6.44
CA ALA A 258 22.41 8.21 6.52
C ALA A 258 23.02 7.71 5.20
N ASN A 259 22.38 6.72 4.58
CA ASN A 259 22.80 6.17 3.30
C ASN A 259 22.54 7.14 2.13
N SER A 260 21.40 7.84 2.13
CA SER A 260 21.07 8.84 1.10
C SER A 260 21.89 10.13 1.23
N GLY A 261 22.16 10.58 2.46
CA GLY A 261 22.93 11.80 2.75
C GLY A 261 24.43 11.67 2.50
N GLY A 262 24.97 10.45 2.52
CA GLY A 262 26.35 10.17 2.11
C GLY A 262 26.62 10.37 0.60
N GLY A 263 25.57 10.37 -0.22
CA GLY A 263 25.64 10.52 -1.68
C GLY A 263 25.61 11.96 -2.21
N GLY A 264 25.40 12.96 -1.34
CA GLY A 264 25.22 14.36 -1.73
C GLY A 264 26.48 15.13 -2.16
N LYS A 265 27.67 14.58 -1.95
CA LYS A 265 28.88 15.01 -2.68
C LYS A 265 29.10 14.01 -3.78
N GLY A 266 28.66 14.36 -5.00
CA GLY A 266 28.77 13.56 -6.22
C GLY A 266 29.82 12.47 -6.11
N THR A 267 29.40 11.30 -5.63
CA THR A 267 30.06 10.08 -6.04
C THR A 267 29.85 10.12 -7.53
N ALA A 268 30.94 10.42 -8.26
CA ALA A 268 30.99 10.18 -9.68
C ALA A 268 30.21 8.90 -9.91
N ALA A 269 29.23 8.93 -10.82
CA ALA A 269 28.48 7.74 -11.21
C ALA A 269 29.43 6.53 -11.22
N PRO A 270 28.98 5.31 -10.89
CA PRO A 270 29.82 4.13 -10.80
C PRO A 270 30.37 3.70 -12.19
N LYS A 271 30.94 4.63 -12.94
CA LYS A 271 31.69 4.51 -14.19
C LYS A 271 32.81 3.50 -14.07
N ASN A 272 33.26 3.19 -12.85
CA ASN A 272 34.26 2.16 -12.62
C ASN A 272 33.68 0.77 -12.34
N LEU A 273 32.38 0.63 -12.03
CA LEU A 273 31.79 -0.69 -11.72
C LEU A 273 31.78 -1.59 -12.96
N LEU A 274 31.61 -1.00 -14.14
CA LEU A 274 31.58 -1.71 -15.41
C LEU A 274 32.92 -1.62 -16.16
N ALA A 275 33.95 -1.07 -15.53
CA ALA A 275 35.24 -0.90 -16.17
C ALA A 275 35.86 -2.26 -16.52
N GLY A 276 36.22 -2.46 -17.78
CA GLY A 276 36.78 -3.72 -18.30
C GLY A 276 35.77 -4.84 -18.49
N VAL A 277 34.48 -4.61 -18.24
CA VAL A 277 33.41 -5.61 -18.42
C VAL A 277 33.03 -5.68 -19.90
N ARG A 278 32.88 -6.90 -20.44
CA ARG A 278 32.36 -7.14 -21.79
C ARG A 278 30.85 -7.33 -21.73
N ILE A 279 30.10 -6.43 -22.35
CA ILE A 279 28.64 -6.38 -22.24
C ILE A 279 27.98 -6.77 -23.56
N LEU A 280 26.95 -7.61 -23.48
CA LEU A 280 25.95 -7.81 -24.53
C LEU A 280 24.68 -7.05 -24.18
N VAL A 281 24.23 -6.14 -25.04
CA VAL A 281 22.98 -5.39 -24.86
C VAL A 281 21.93 -5.92 -25.84
N LEU A 282 20.83 -6.43 -25.30
CA LEU A 282 19.64 -6.87 -26.02
C LEU A 282 18.58 -5.77 -25.94
N ALA A 283 18.41 -4.98 -26.99
CA ALA A 283 17.60 -3.76 -26.98
C ALA A 283 16.62 -3.71 -28.17
N PRO A 284 15.53 -2.92 -28.09
CA PRO A 284 14.69 -2.67 -29.26
C PRO A 284 15.47 -1.96 -30.38
N GLN A 285 14.93 -1.97 -31.60
CA GLN A 285 15.47 -1.15 -32.70
C GLN A 285 15.47 0.32 -32.30
N GLY A 286 16.62 0.99 -32.43
CA GLY A 286 16.77 2.36 -31.98
C GLY A 286 18.20 2.89 -32.09
N PRO A 287 18.42 4.17 -31.75
CA PRO A 287 19.75 4.75 -31.78
C PRO A 287 20.66 4.04 -30.76
N LYS A 288 21.78 3.50 -31.25
CA LYS A 288 22.82 2.99 -30.36
C LYS A 288 23.49 4.19 -29.66
N PRO A 289 23.60 4.18 -28.33
CA PRO A 289 24.26 5.27 -27.60
C PRO A 289 25.75 5.33 -27.98
N GLU A 290 26.13 6.37 -28.70
CA GLU A 290 27.53 6.62 -29.04
C GLU A 290 28.33 7.00 -27.79
N GLY A 291 29.56 6.50 -27.67
CA GLY A 291 30.46 6.85 -26.57
C GLY A 291 30.23 6.11 -25.24
N MET A 292 29.17 5.30 -25.10
CA MET A 292 28.86 4.56 -23.86
C MET A 292 30.01 3.64 -23.40
N VAL A 293 30.72 3.01 -24.34
CA VAL A 293 31.92 2.19 -24.04
C VAL A 293 32.98 3.01 -23.32
N ALA A 294 33.29 4.20 -23.84
CA ALA A 294 34.29 5.09 -23.24
C ALA A 294 33.79 5.73 -21.93
N GLU A 295 32.50 6.06 -21.86
CA GLU A 295 31.88 6.66 -20.68
C GLU A 295 31.90 5.74 -19.45
N LEU A 296 31.63 4.46 -19.67
CA LEU A 296 31.55 3.42 -18.63
C LEU A 296 32.84 2.60 -18.49
N GLY A 297 33.86 2.89 -19.29
CA GLY A 297 35.13 2.16 -19.29
C GLY A 297 35.01 0.68 -19.69
N LEU A 298 33.98 0.31 -20.46
CA LEU A 298 33.76 -1.08 -20.88
C LEU A 298 34.93 -1.58 -21.74
N ASP A 299 35.22 -2.88 -21.67
CA ASP A 299 36.18 -3.49 -22.61
C ASP A 299 35.54 -3.57 -24.01
N THR A 300 34.36 -4.18 -24.08
CA THR A 300 33.58 -4.25 -25.31
C THR A 300 32.08 -4.14 -25.04
N MET A 301 31.34 -3.63 -26.03
CA MET A 301 29.88 -3.59 -25.99
C MET A 301 29.31 -4.08 -27.32
N ARG A 302 28.69 -5.26 -27.28
CA ARG A 302 27.95 -5.84 -28.39
C ARG A 302 26.49 -5.45 -28.27
N TRP A 303 25.91 -4.93 -29.36
CA TRP A 303 24.52 -4.49 -29.40
C TRP A 303 23.75 -5.39 -30.37
N VAL A 304 22.68 -6.01 -29.88
CA VAL A 304 21.81 -6.87 -30.67
C VAL A 304 20.40 -6.32 -30.58
N GLU A 305 19.86 -5.98 -31.74
CA GLU A 305 18.49 -5.47 -31.85
C GLU A 305 17.50 -6.63 -31.83
N LEU A 306 16.47 -6.49 -31.03
CA LEU A 306 15.37 -7.42 -30.88
C LEU A 306 14.06 -6.69 -31.08
N GLU A 307 13.20 -7.19 -31.95
CA GLU A 307 11.84 -6.69 -32.05
C GLU A 307 11.06 -7.08 -30.79
N GLU A 308 10.34 -6.13 -30.20
CA GLU A 308 9.66 -6.34 -28.93
C GLU A 308 8.59 -7.43 -29.06
N GLY A 309 8.69 -8.46 -28.22
CA GLY A 309 7.77 -9.60 -28.24
C GLY A 309 7.95 -10.58 -29.41
N ALA A 310 8.88 -10.34 -30.34
CA ALA A 310 9.21 -11.29 -31.38
C ALA A 310 9.97 -12.51 -30.81
N PRO A 311 9.84 -13.71 -31.43
CA PRO A 311 10.58 -14.88 -31.02
C PRO A 311 12.09 -14.64 -31.15
N ALA A 312 12.83 -14.76 -30.04
CA ALA A 312 14.26 -14.50 -29.98
C ALA A 312 15.11 -15.77 -29.80
N GLY A 313 14.50 -16.95 -29.64
CA GLY A 313 15.16 -18.18 -29.22
C GLY A 313 16.48 -18.54 -29.94
N GLU A 314 16.48 -18.61 -31.28
CA GLU A 314 17.70 -18.96 -32.04
C GLU A 314 18.79 -17.89 -31.91
N LEU A 315 18.40 -16.61 -31.89
CA LEU A 315 19.33 -15.50 -31.73
C LEU A 315 19.94 -15.49 -30.32
N LEU A 316 19.14 -15.75 -29.28
CA LEU A 316 19.63 -15.88 -27.91
C LEU A 316 20.63 -17.04 -27.78
N ASP A 317 20.37 -18.18 -28.41
CA ASP A 317 21.32 -19.30 -28.43
C ASP A 317 22.62 -18.91 -29.12
N GLN A 318 22.56 -18.21 -30.26
CA GLN A 318 23.74 -17.80 -31.02
C GLN A 318 24.60 -16.82 -30.22
N GLU A 319 23.97 -15.82 -29.62
CA GLU A 319 24.66 -14.71 -28.96
C GLU A 319 25.17 -15.09 -27.55
N LEU A 320 24.43 -15.91 -26.79
CA LEU A 320 24.83 -16.29 -25.43
C LEU A 320 25.80 -17.47 -25.37
N ASN A 321 25.75 -18.39 -26.34
CA ASN A 321 26.71 -19.51 -26.36
C ASN A 321 28.14 -19.09 -26.72
N ALA A 322 28.33 -17.89 -27.29
CA ALA A 322 29.64 -17.40 -27.69
C ALA A 322 30.63 -17.24 -26.51
N SER A 323 30.16 -17.22 -25.26
CA SER A 323 31.00 -17.12 -24.05
C SER A 323 31.92 -15.88 -23.98
N GLU A 324 31.62 -14.83 -24.75
CA GLU A 324 32.45 -13.63 -24.85
C GLU A 324 32.01 -12.49 -23.91
N HIS A 325 30.98 -12.71 -23.10
CA HIS A 325 30.32 -11.65 -22.32
C HIS A 325 30.35 -11.97 -20.84
N ASP A 326 30.71 -10.96 -20.04
CA ASP A 326 30.70 -11.04 -18.58
C ASP A 326 29.33 -10.61 -18.02
N LEU A 327 28.61 -9.76 -18.78
CA LEU A 327 27.31 -9.21 -18.42
C LEU A 327 26.38 -9.12 -19.64
N VAL A 328 25.11 -9.48 -19.45
CA VAL A 328 24.05 -9.28 -20.44
C VAL A 328 23.02 -8.27 -19.93
N VAL A 329 22.73 -7.25 -20.72
CA VAL A 329 21.75 -6.21 -20.42
C VAL A 329 20.51 -6.46 -21.27
N LEU A 330 19.39 -6.76 -20.62
CA LEU A 330 18.10 -6.93 -21.27
C LEU A 330 17.30 -5.63 -21.21
N ALA A 331 17.33 -4.86 -22.28
CA ALA A 331 16.67 -3.56 -22.45
C ALA A 331 15.37 -3.61 -23.28
N THR A 332 14.89 -4.81 -23.62
CA THR A 332 13.60 -5.03 -24.30
C THR A 332 12.76 -6.08 -23.56
N ARG A 333 11.46 -6.19 -23.91
CA ARG A 333 10.59 -7.26 -23.43
C ARG A 333 10.72 -8.49 -24.34
N LEU A 334 11.04 -9.62 -23.73
CA LEU A 334 10.99 -10.94 -24.37
C LEU A 334 9.63 -11.60 -24.13
N ALA A 335 9.23 -12.47 -25.04
CA ALA A 335 8.15 -13.42 -24.79
C ALA A 335 8.47 -14.30 -23.56
N GLU A 336 7.45 -14.86 -22.91
CA GLU A 336 7.61 -15.63 -21.67
C GLU A 336 8.57 -16.82 -21.84
N ASP A 337 8.38 -17.60 -22.91
CA ASP A 337 9.23 -18.76 -23.22
C ASP A 337 10.69 -18.35 -23.50
N ASP A 338 10.90 -17.26 -24.25
CA ASP A 338 12.24 -16.75 -24.55
C ASP A 338 12.92 -16.17 -23.31
N TYR A 339 12.17 -15.54 -22.40
CA TYR A 339 12.72 -15.06 -21.13
C TYR A 339 13.12 -16.23 -20.21
N ALA A 340 12.31 -17.29 -20.16
CA ALA A 340 12.66 -18.50 -19.44
C ALA A 340 13.94 -19.12 -20.00
N ARG A 341 14.05 -19.21 -21.33
CA ARG A 341 15.23 -19.70 -22.04
C ARG A 341 16.47 -18.84 -21.78
N PHE A 342 16.35 -17.52 -21.91
CA PHE A 342 17.39 -16.53 -21.63
C PHE A 342 18.02 -16.72 -20.25
N LYS A 343 17.19 -16.86 -19.20
CA LYS A 343 17.68 -17.11 -17.84
C LYS A 343 18.42 -18.44 -17.72
N GLY A 344 17.92 -19.48 -18.40
CA GLY A 344 18.58 -20.79 -18.44
C GLY A 344 19.97 -20.72 -19.09
N LEU A 345 20.10 -19.99 -20.19
CA LEU A 345 21.38 -19.78 -20.87
C LEU A 345 22.37 -19.02 -20.00
N CYS A 346 21.97 -17.88 -19.41
CA CYS A 346 22.85 -17.09 -18.52
C CYS A 346 23.31 -17.90 -17.30
N ALA A 347 22.43 -18.71 -16.71
CA ALA A 347 22.77 -19.57 -15.59
C ALA A 347 23.74 -20.70 -15.99
N ALA A 348 23.61 -21.26 -17.20
CA ALA A 348 24.48 -22.32 -17.69
C ALA A 348 25.91 -21.81 -17.99
N SER A 349 26.05 -20.55 -18.41
CA SER A 349 27.34 -19.90 -18.72
C SER A 349 27.93 -19.11 -17.56
N ASP A 350 27.27 -19.09 -16.39
CA ASP A 350 27.61 -18.24 -15.24
C ASP A 350 27.73 -16.74 -15.60
N THR A 351 26.94 -16.30 -16.59
CA THR A 351 26.93 -14.92 -17.06
C THR A 351 25.93 -14.11 -16.24
N LEU A 352 26.37 -12.96 -15.72
CA LEU A 352 25.48 -12.04 -15.01
C LEU A 352 24.51 -11.39 -16.00
N PHE A 353 23.32 -11.06 -15.54
CA PHE A 353 22.41 -10.25 -16.34
C PHE A 353 21.69 -9.18 -15.53
N VAL A 354 21.35 -8.09 -16.21
CA VAL A 354 20.62 -6.95 -15.66
C VAL A 354 19.44 -6.67 -16.58
N ARG A 355 18.25 -6.52 -15.99
CA ARG A 355 17.05 -6.13 -16.76
C ARG A 355 16.83 -4.64 -16.62
N MET A 356 16.85 -3.90 -17.72
CA MET A 356 16.55 -2.47 -17.67
C MET A 356 15.06 -2.22 -17.48
N SER A 357 14.75 -1.17 -16.70
CA SER A 357 13.40 -0.64 -16.53
C SER A 357 13.29 0.70 -17.26
N LEU A 358 13.43 0.68 -18.58
CA LEU A 358 13.22 1.87 -19.41
C LEU A 358 11.72 2.07 -19.62
N GLY A 359 11.24 3.30 -19.47
CA GLY A 359 9.90 3.70 -19.89
C GLY A 359 9.75 3.66 -21.42
N ASP A 360 8.51 3.66 -21.90
CA ASP A 360 8.23 3.70 -23.34
C ASP A 360 8.86 4.94 -23.97
N GLY A 361 9.86 4.73 -24.84
CA GLY A 361 10.59 5.81 -25.54
C GLY A 361 11.76 6.43 -24.76
N GLU A 362 12.12 5.91 -23.59
CA GLU A 362 13.35 6.34 -22.91
C GLU A 362 14.60 5.73 -23.55
N GLU A 363 15.60 6.56 -23.79
CA GLU A 363 16.89 6.12 -24.34
C GLU A 363 17.76 5.47 -23.24
N LEU A 364 18.47 4.41 -23.61
CA LEU A 364 19.45 3.78 -22.74
C LEU A 364 20.71 4.67 -22.64
N THR A 365 20.89 5.35 -21.51
CA THR A 365 22.08 6.15 -21.21
C THR A 365 23.09 5.36 -20.39
N GLY A 366 24.37 5.79 -20.40
CA GLY A 366 25.42 5.16 -19.59
C GLY A 366 25.09 5.25 -18.09
N GLU A 367 24.56 6.38 -17.65
CA GLU A 367 24.10 6.59 -16.28
C GLU A 367 22.99 5.62 -15.86
N ASN A 368 21.97 5.44 -16.71
CA ASN A 368 20.88 4.49 -16.44
C ASN A 368 21.42 3.06 -16.32
N LEU A 369 22.31 2.66 -17.23
CA LEU A 369 22.92 1.34 -17.21
C LEU A 369 23.77 1.12 -15.94
N ALA A 370 24.63 2.07 -15.59
CA ALA A 370 25.49 1.96 -14.42
C ALA A 370 24.69 1.90 -13.12
N SER A 371 23.65 2.74 -13.00
CA SER A 371 22.73 2.75 -11.87
C SER A 371 22.01 1.40 -11.72
N GLU A 372 21.50 0.85 -12.82
CA GLU A 372 20.76 -0.41 -12.79
C GLU A 372 21.67 -1.62 -12.53
N CYS A 373 22.90 -1.60 -13.04
CA CYS A 373 23.90 -2.62 -12.72
C CYS A 373 24.29 -2.59 -11.26
N ASP A 374 24.58 -1.42 -10.69
CA ASP A 374 24.90 -1.29 -9.26
C ASP A 374 23.74 -1.80 -8.40
N ARG A 375 22.51 -1.44 -8.78
CA ARG A 375 21.28 -1.84 -8.09
C ARG A 375 21.03 -3.35 -8.11
N GLN A 376 21.22 -4.02 -9.25
CA GLN A 376 20.85 -5.43 -9.41
C GLN A 376 21.99 -6.40 -9.09
N ILE A 377 23.22 -6.03 -9.44
CA ILE A 377 24.39 -6.94 -9.40
C ILE A 377 25.65 -6.28 -8.83
N GLY A 378 25.57 -5.05 -8.29
CA GLY A 378 26.74 -4.29 -7.88
C GLY A 378 27.64 -5.00 -6.86
N GLU A 379 27.07 -5.79 -5.94
CA GLU A 379 27.88 -6.59 -5.00
C GLU A 379 28.70 -7.68 -5.71
N ARG A 380 28.12 -8.35 -6.71
CA ARG A 380 28.79 -9.41 -7.48
C ARG A 380 29.87 -8.87 -8.41
N LEU A 381 29.69 -7.65 -8.92
CA LEU A 381 30.71 -6.99 -9.73
C LEU A 381 31.88 -6.47 -8.89
N ARG A 382 31.70 -6.32 -7.57
CA ARG A 382 32.75 -5.87 -6.65
C ARG A 382 33.57 -7.01 -6.01
N SER A 383 33.06 -8.24 -6.05
CA SER A 383 33.74 -9.45 -5.57
C SER A 383 34.67 -10.02 -6.64
#